data_AF-A0A9P1GLK1-F1
#
_entry.id   AF-A0A9P1GLK1-F1
#
_cell.length_a   1.000
_cell.length_b   1.000
_cell.length_c   1.000
_cell.angle_alpha   90.00
_cell.angle_beta   90.00
_cell.angle_gamma   90.00
#
_symmetry.space_group_name_H-M   'P 1'
#
loop_
_entity.id
_entity.type
_entity.pdbx_description
1 polymer ?
#
loop_
_entity_poly.entity_id
_entity_poly.type
_entity_poly.pdbx_seq_one_letter_code
_entity_poly.pdbx_strand_id
1 'polypeptide(L)'
;MNFIAATVLETVARLPYFSYITVLHLYESLGWWRSPEIRHIHSAEEDNELHHLLIMEALGGDASWFDRFAAQHAALVYYWIITGLFILSPENAYNFSHLVEEHAYVTYQVFAAENAEVLRQVPPPPIAVKYYVEGDLYNFDKFQTRHREEPRRPPCDNLLDVFENIRDDEYEHIVTMKACQEWWAGRGPSPIPARTRNLTKDREAWKRWADDMNRLSE
;
A
#
# COMPACT_ATOMS: atom_id res chain seq x y z
N MET A 1 9.32 14.32 15.91
CA MET A 1 9.78 13.70 14.66
C MET A 1 10.36 14.76 13.75
N ASN A 2 11.49 14.48 13.09
CA ASN A 2 12.03 15.37 12.06
C ASN A 2 11.31 15.05 10.74
N PHE A 3 10.61 16.02 10.13
CA PHE A 3 9.89 15.80 8.88
C PHE A 3 10.81 15.38 7.72
N ILE A 4 12.10 15.74 7.78
CA ILE A 4 13.11 15.24 6.83
C ILE A 4 13.28 13.73 6.98
N ALA A 5 13.38 13.23 8.21
CA ALA A 5 13.51 11.79 8.45
C ALA A 5 12.25 11.02 8.02
N ALA A 6 11.06 11.58 8.28
CA ALA A 6 9.80 11.01 7.79
C ALA A 6 9.77 10.99 6.25
N THR A 7 10.10 12.10 5.58
CA THR A 7 10.17 12.17 4.11
C THR A 7 11.11 11.13 3.49
N VAL A 8 12.28 10.90 4.12
CA VAL A 8 13.20 9.84 3.68
C VAL A 8 12.58 8.46 3.84
N LEU A 9 11.89 8.20 4.96
CA LEU A 9 11.19 6.93 5.19
C LEU A 9 10.09 6.71 4.14
N GLU A 10 9.20 7.69 3.94
CA GLU A 10 8.08 7.62 2.98
C GLU A 10 8.54 7.50 1.51
N THR A 11 9.74 8.01 1.20
CA THR A 11 10.36 7.82 -0.13
C THR A 11 10.69 6.35 -0.39
N VAL A 12 11.06 5.62 0.67
CA VAL A 12 11.47 4.21 0.62
C VAL A 12 10.28 3.28 0.85
N ALA A 13 9.33 3.66 1.70
CA ALA A 13 8.17 2.86 2.13
C ALA A 13 7.23 2.47 0.98
N ARG A 14 7.10 3.30 -0.06
CA ARG A 14 6.29 2.96 -1.26
C ARG A 14 6.85 1.82 -2.12
N LEU A 15 8.15 1.56 -2.04
CA LEU A 15 8.83 0.71 -3.04
C LEU A 15 8.57 -0.79 -2.94
N PRO A 16 8.32 -1.39 -1.77
CA PRO A 16 7.91 -2.78 -1.70
C PRO A 16 6.65 -3.03 -2.53
N TYR A 17 5.64 -2.18 -2.42
CA TYR A 17 4.40 -2.30 -3.20
C TYR A 17 4.64 -2.27 -4.71
N PHE A 18 5.40 -1.30 -5.20
CA PHE A 18 5.78 -1.23 -6.62
C PHE A 18 6.57 -2.47 -7.07
N SER A 19 7.48 -2.97 -6.23
CA SER A 19 8.24 -4.20 -6.48
C SER A 19 7.32 -5.42 -6.60
N TYR A 20 6.36 -5.55 -5.69
CA TYR A 20 5.39 -6.65 -5.68
C TYR A 20 4.51 -6.62 -6.93
N ILE A 21 3.99 -5.45 -7.30
CA ILE A 21 3.19 -5.28 -8.52
C ILE A 21 3.99 -5.72 -9.75
N THR A 22 5.26 -5.31 -9.84
CA THR A 22 6.14 -5.64 -10.97
C THR A 22 6.34 -7.16 -11.09
N VAL A 23 6.63 -7.84 -9.98
CA VAL A 23 6.84 -9.30 -10.00
C VAL A 23 5.53 -10.05 -10.23
N LEU A 24 4.43 -9.63 -9.62
CA LEU A 24 3.11 -10.22 -9.85
C LEU A 24 2.68 -10.08 -11.32
N HIS A 25 2.94 -8.92 -11.92
CA HIS A 25 2.67 -8.69 -13.34
C HIS A 25 3.55 -9.56 -14.26
N LEU A 26 4.83 -9.77 -13.89
CA LEU A 26 5.70 -10.71 -14.58
C LEU A 26 5.15 -12.14 -14.49
N TYR A 27 4.72 -12.58 -13.30
CA TYR A 27 4.12 -13.90 -13.10
C TYR A 27 2.82 -14.08 -13.91
N GLU A 28 2.01 -13.04 -14.04
CA GLU A 28 0.83 -13.01 -14.92
C GLU A 28 1.17 -13.20 -16.38
N SER A 29 2.17 -12.46 -16.85
CA SER A 29 2.65 -12.48 -18.23
C SER A 29 3.22 -13.85 -18.62
N LEU A 30 3.93 -14.50 -17.68
CA LEU A 30 4.47 -15.85 -17.84
C LEU A 30 3.43 -16.96 -17.59
N GLY A 31 2.24 -16.59 -17.11
CA GLY A 31 1.16 -17.54 -16.82
C GLY A 31 1.36 -18.37 -15.56
N TRP A 32 2.29 -17.99 -14.68
CA TRP A 32 2.58 -18.69 -13.42
C TRP A 32 1.55 -18.39 -12.32
N TRP A 33 0.98 -17.19 -12.34
CA TRP A 33 -0.04 -16.75 -11.39
C TRP A 33 -0.98 -15.73 -12.05
N ARG A 34 -2.26 -15.66 -11.66
CA ARG A 34 -3.20 -14.66 -12.21
C ARG A 34 -4.24 -14.21 -11.19
N SER A 35 -4.16 -12.96 -10.75
CA SER A 35 -5.28 -12.27 -10.08
C SER A 35 -5.04 -10.75 -10.10
N PRO A 36 -5.97 -9.94 -10.64
CA PRO A 36 -5.83 -8.48 -10.56
C PRO A 36 -5.94 -7.93 -9.13
N GLU A 37 -6.53 -8.67 -8.20
CA GLU A 37 -6.97 -8.14 -6.91
C GLU A 37 -5.83 -7.76 -5.98
N ILE A 38 -4.81 -8.61 -5.83
CA ILE A 38 -3.63 -8.30 -5.00
C ILE A 38 -2.86 -7.12 -5.59
N ARG A 39 -2.72 -7.07 -6.93
CA ARG A 39 -2.07 -5.92 -7.57
C ARG A 39 -2.85 -4.64 -7.32
N HIS A 40 -4.18 -4.66 -7.38
CA HIS A 40 -4.97 -3.47 -7.08
C HIS A 40 -4.84 -3.01 -5.62
N ILE A 41 -4.71 -3.95 -4.67
CA ILE A 41 -4.46 -3.62 -3.26
C ILE A 41 -3.08 -2.95 -3.14
N HIS A 42 -2.03 -3.58 -3.66
CA HIS A 42 -0.67 -2.99 -3.61
C HIS A 42 -0.58 -1.67 -4.36
N SER A 43 -1.32 -1.48 -5.46
CA SER A 43 -1.37 -0.18 -6.14
C SER A 43 -2.03 0.90 -5.27
N ALA A 44 -3.01 0.53 -4.46
CA ALA A 44 -3.65 1.45 -3.53
C ALA A 44 -2.78 1.74 -2.30
N GLU A 45 -2.02 0.76 -1.81
CA GLU A 45 -1.00 0.96 -0.76
C GLU A 45 0.13 1.89 -1.26
N GLU A 46 0.63 1.68 -2.49
CA GLU A 46 1.63 2.58 -3.08
C GLU A 46 1.13 4.02 -3.25
N ASP A 47 -0.13 4.20 -3.67
CA ASP A 47 -0.78 5.51 -3.75
C ASP A 47 -0.93 6.14 -2.35
N ASN A 48 -1.24 5.35 -1.32
CA ASN A 48 -1.34 5.81 0.07
C ASN A 48 0.00 6.37 0.59
N GLU A 49 1.07 5.59 0.46
CA GLU A 49 2.45 5.95 0.83
C GLU A 49 2.95 7.19 0.05
N LEU A 50 2.53 7.33 -1.22
CA LEU A 50 2.82 8.53 -1.99
C LEU A 50 2.18 9.77 -1.34
N HIS A 51 0.95 9.68 -0.89
CA HIS A 51 0.27 10.78 -0.21
C HIS A 51 0.89 11.10 1.15
N HIS A 52 1.36 10.09 1.90
CA HIS A 52 2.13 10.32 3.13
C HIS A 52 3.39 11.13 2.85
N LEU A 53 4.17 10.78 1.81
CA LEU A 53 5.31 11.59 1.39
C LEU A 53 4.90 13.02 1.06
N LEU A 54 3.90 13.21 0.20
CA LEU A 54 3.47 14.55 -0.22
C LEU A 54 3.03 15.41 0.97
N ILE A 55 2.44 14.80 2.00
CA ILE A 55 2.12 15.45 3.27
C ILE A 55 3.41 15.87 3.98
N MET A 56 4.42 14.99 4.11
CA MET A 56 5.70 15.34 4.75
C MET A 56 6.47 16.43 3.98
N GLU A 57 6.44 16.38 2.65
CA GLU A 57 7.02 17.42 1.79
C GLU A 57 6.30 18.77 2.00
N ALA A 58 4.96 18.78 2.08
CA ALA A 58 4.20 20.00 2.37
C ALA A 58 4.50 20.59 3.76
N LEU A 59 4.98 19.77 4.70
CA LEU A 59 5.46 20.19 6.02
C LEU A 59 6.95 20.60 6.02
N GLY A 60 7.59 20.65 4.85
CA GLY A 60 8.98 21.07 4.67
C GLY A 60 10.00 19.96 4.85
N GLY A 61 9.58 18.69 4.86
CA GLY A 61 10.49 17.56 4.96
C GLY A 61 11.41 17.38 3.75
N ASP A 62 11.09 18.00 2.62
CA ASP A 62 11.91 18.00 1.41
C ASP A 62 13.00 19.10 1.40
N ALA A 63 13.12 19.93 2.44
CA ALA A 63 13.94 21.13 2.41
C ALA A 63 15.46 20.88 2.16
N SER A 64 15.96 19.68 2.46
CA SER A 64 17.37 19.32 2.32
C SER A 64 17.65 18.59 1.01
N TRP A 65 18.47 19.21 0.14
CA TRP A 65 18.87 18.58 -1.13
C TRP A 65 19.63 17.28 -0.94
N PHE A 66 20.54 17.21 0.04
CA PHE A 66 21.36 16.02 0.25
C PHE A 66 20.52 14.84 0.73
N ASP A 67 19.55 15.09 1.62
CA ASP A 67 18.66 14.04 2.11
C ASP A 67 17.75 13.51 1.00
N ARG A 68 17.20 14.39 0.14
CA ARG A 68 16.47 13.96 -1.07
C ARG A 68 17.34 13.12 -1.99
N PHE A 69 18.56 13.57 -2.27
CA PHE A 69 19.50 12.85 -3.13
C PHE A 69 19.78 11.45 -2.56
N ALA A 70 20.09 11.36 -1.27
CA ALA A 70 20.36 10.08 -0.61
C ALA A 70 19.14 9.16 -0.63
N ALA A 71 17.95 9.68 -0.29
CA ALA A 71 16.70 8.92 -0.28
C ALA A 71 16.36 8.35 -1.66
N GLN A 72 16.47 9.14 -2.72
CA GLN A 72 16.17 8.71 -4.09
C GLN A 72 17.12 7.58 -4.57
N HIS A 73 18.40 7.65 -4.23
CA HIS A 73 19.36 6.61 -4.59
C HIS A 73 19.20 5.36 -3.73
N ALA A 74 18.94 5.52 -2.44
CA ALA A 74 18.60 4.42 -1.55
C ALA A 74 17.33 3.69 -2.03
N ALA A 75 16.32 4.45 -2.45
CA ALA A 75 15.10 3.91 -3.03
C ALA A 75 15.40 3.04 -4.26
N LEU A 76 16.21 3.51 -5.21
CA LEU A 76 16.58 2.70 -6.38
C LEU A 76 17.24 1.37 -6.01
N VAL A 77 18.18 1.38 -5.05
CA VAL A 77 18.85 0.16 -4.58
C VAL A 77 17.85 -0.76 -3.87
N TYR A 78 17.01 -0.19 -3.02
CA TYR A 78 16.00 -0.90 -2.25
C TYR A 78 14.97 -1.59 -3.14
N TYR A 79 14.50 -0.93 -4.20
CA TYR A 79 13.61 -1.53 -5.21
C TYR A 79 14.16 -2.85 -5.75
N TRP A 80 15.43 -2.88 -6.15
CA TRP A 80 16.04 -4.11 -6.69
C TRP A 80 16.21 -5.20 -5.64
N ILE A 81 16.53 -4.82 -4.39
CA ILE A 81 16.62 -5.76 -3.27
C ILE A 81 15.26 -6.40 -3.02
N ILE A 82 14.20 -5.61 -2.89
CA ILE A 82 12.86 -6.12 -2.58
C ILE A 82 12.27 -6.90 -3.75
N THR A 83 12.50 -6.47 -4.99
CA THR A 83 12.14 -7.24 -6.19
C THR A 83 12.81 -8.62 -6.17
N GLY A 84 14.12 -8.69 -5.91
CA GLY A 84 14.84 -9.96 -5.80
C GLY A 84 14.34 -10.82 -4.64
N LEU A 85 14.11 -10.23 -3.47
CA LEU A 85 13.56 -10.91 -2.31
C LEU A 85 12.18 -11.49 -2.60
N PHE A 86 11.29 -10.73 -3.25
CA PHE A 86 9.96 -11.20 -3.60
C PHE A 86 10.02 -12.33 -4.63
N ILE A 87 10.89 -12.26 -5.65
CA ILE A 87 11.05 -13.36 -6.61
C ILE A 87 11.48 -14.66 -5.92
N LEU A 88 12.37 -14.57 -4.92
CA LEU A 88 12.93 -15.73 -4.23
C LEU A 88 12.03 -16.25 -3.11
N SER A 89 11.37 -15.36 -2.38
CA SER A 89 10.56 -15.67 -1.21
C SER A 89 9.55 -14.55 -0.92
N PRO A 90 8.35 -14.60 -1.52
CA PRO A 90 7.29 -13.63 -1.23
C PRO A 90 6.88 -13.62 0.25
N GLU A 91 6.92 -14.77 0.94
CA GLU A 91 6.67 -14.83 2.40
C GLU A 91 7.63 -13.91 3.17
N ASN A 92 8.95 -14.02 2.91
CA ASN A 92 9.93 -13.19 3.61
C ASN A 92 9.87 -11.73 3.16
N ALA A 93 9.51 -11.46 1.91
CA ALA A 93 9.30 -10.11 1.43
C ALA A 93 8.14 -9.42 2.18
N TYR A 94 6.98 -10.09 2.29
CA TYR A 94 5.84 -9.57 3.04
C TYR A 94 6.12 -9.46 4.54
N ASN A 95 6.85 -10.40 5.13
CA ASN A 95 7.31 -10.29 6.52
C ASN A 95 8.19 -9.06 6.73
N PHE A 96 9.08 -8.80 5.79
CA PHE A 96 9.98 -7.66 5.86
C PHE A 96 9.19 -6.34 5.77
N SER A 97 8.24 -6.21 4.83
CA SER A 97 7.35 -5.05 4.80
C SER A 97 6.54 -4.91 6.07
N HIS A 98 5.93 -5.98 6.58
CA HIS A 98 5.22 -5.96 7.86
C HIS A 98 6.04 -5.35 9.01
N LEU A 99 7.34 -5.67 9.10
CA LEU A 99 8.22 -5.09 10.12
C LEU A 99 8.50 -3.59 9.89
N VAL A 100 8.59 -3.16 8.62
CA VAL A 100 8.71 -1.74 8.26
C VAL A 100 7.44 -0.99 8.66
N GLU A 101 6.26 -1.51 8.31
CA GLU A 101 4.98 -0.88 8.64
C GLU A 101 4.73 -0.84 10.15
N GLU A 102 5.09 -1.90 10.89
CA GLU A 102 5.01 -1.92 12.36
C GLU A 102 5.88 -0.83 12.98
N HIS A 103 7.07 -0.59 12.43
CA HIS A 103 7.94 0.49 12.87
C HIS A 103 7.36 1.87 12.55
N ALA A 104 6.79 2.06 11.36
CA ALA A 104 6.13 3.31 10.95
C ALA A 104 4.92 3.61 11.86
N TYR A 105 4.04 2.63 12.06
CA TYR A 105 2.88 2.72 12.97
C TYR A 105 3.27 3.21 14.37
N VAL A 106 4.26 2.56 15.00
CA VAL A 106 4.73 2.93 16.33
C VAL A 106 5.32 4.35 16.33
N THR A 107 6.06 4.70 15.28
CA THR A 107 6.69 6.02 15.14
C THR A 107 5.64 7.13 15.07
N TYR A 108 4.63 6.98 14.24
CA TYR A 108 3.52 7.93 14.13
C TYR A 108 2.65 7.97 15.39
N GLN A 109 2.40 6.81 16.02
CA GLN A 109 1.68 6.73 17.28
C GLN A 109 2.37 7.55 18.39
N VAL A 110 3.68 7.34 18.58
CA VAL A 110 4.46 8.08 19.59
C VAL A 110 4.49 9.57 19.24
N PHE A 111 4.74 9.91 17.98
CA PHE A 111 4.80 11.31 17.56
C PHE A 111 3.48 12.06 17.77
N ALA A 112 2.36 11.48 17.37
CA ALA A 112 1.04 12.06 17.56
C ALA A 112 0.72 12.26 19.05
N ALA A 113 1.02 11.26 19.89
CA ALA A 113 0.78 11.31 21.32
C ALA A 113 1.62 12.39 22.02
N GLU A 114 2.93 12.46 21.73
CA GLU A 114 3.84 13.42 22.37
C GLU A 114 3.59 14.87 21.95
N ASN A 115 2.99 15.10 20.76
CA ASN A 115 2.81 16.44 20.19
C ASN A 115 1.33 16.84 20.08
N ALA A 116 0.40 16.08 20.68
CA ALA A 116 -1.04 16.24 20.47
C ALA A 116 -1.56 17.67 20.72
N GLU A 117 -1.09 18.34 21.77
CA GLU A 117 -1.53 19.70 22.09
C GLU A 117 -1.13 20.72 21.01
N VAL A 118 0.06 20.57 20.44
CA VAL A 118 0.57 21.46 19.38
C VAL A 118 -0.12 21.13 18.06
N LEU A 119 -0.20 19.84 17.70
CA LEU A 119 -0.76 19.40 16.42
C LEU A 119 -2.24 19.79 16.26
N ARG A 120 -3.03 19.80 17.35
CA ARG A 120 -4.44 20.26 17.33
C ARG A 120 -4.61 21.73 16.94
N GLN A 121 -3.58 22.55 17.13
CA GLN A 121 -3.64 23.99 16.88
C GLN A 121 -3.26 24.36 15.45
N VAL A 122 -2.73 23.39 14.68
CA VAL A 122 -2.21 23.64 13.34
C VAL A 122 -3.18 23.05 12.31
N PRO A 123 -3.61 23.83 11.30
CA PRO A 123 -4.48 23.31 10.25
C PRO A 123 -3.74 22.25 9.40
N PRO A 124 -4.48 21.31 8.78
CA PRO A 124 -3.91 20.30 7.90
C PRO A 124 -3.33 20.96 6.64
N PRO A 125 -2.30 20.35 6.01
CA PRO A 125 -1.87 20.79 4.69
C PRO A 125 -2.97 20.46 3.65
N PRO A 126 -3.15 21.30 2.61
CA PRO A 126 -4.21 21.08 1.61
C PRO A 126 -4.18 19.70 0.94
N ILE A 127 -2.99 19.11 0.77
CA ILE A 127 -2.85 17.78 0.17
C ILE A 127 -3.44 16.67 1.05
N ALA A 128 -3.38 16.80 2.39
CA ALA A 128 -3.99 15.86 3.31
C ALA A 128 -5.52 15.93 3.24
N VAL A 129 -6.09 17.14 3.21
CA VAL A 129 -7.54 17.34 3.06
C VAL A 129 -8.04 16.77 1.74
N LYS A 130 -7.29 17.03 0.66
CA LYS A 130 -7.61 16.46 -0.65
C LYS A 130 -7.60 14.93 -0.62
N TYR A 131 -6.64 14.33 0.05
CA TYR A 131 -6.50 12.88 0.11
C TYR A 131 -7.56 12.21 1.00
N TYR A 132 -7.74 12.70 2.23
CA TYR A 132 -8.61 12.05 3.22
C TYR A 132 -10.10 12.43 3.10
N VAL A 133 -10.43 13.57 2.47
CA VAL A 133 -11.79 14.14 2.51
C VAL A 133 -12.39 14.41 1.13
N GLU A 134 -11.67 15.08 0.23
CA GLU A 134 -12.28 15.65 -0.99
C GLU A 134 -12.08 14.84 -2.28
N GLY A 135 -11.02 14.04 -2.37
CA GLY A 135 -10.56 13.39 -3.59
C GLY A 135 -11.39 12.18 -4.04
N ASP A 136 -10.91 11.52 -5.11
CA ASP A 136 -11.41 10.20 -5.48
C ASP A 136 -10.91 9.18 -4.45
N LEU A 137 -11.82 8.70 -3.60
CA LEU A 137 -11.52 7.77 -2.52
C LEU A 137 -11.44 6.31 -2.99
N TYR A 138 -11.45 6.03 -4.30
CA TYR A 138 -11.37 4.65 -4.80
C TYR A 138 -10.12 3.92 -4.27
N ASN A 139 -8.93 4.51 -4.39
CA ASN A 139 -7.72 3.90 -3.86
C ASN A 139 -7.73 3.88 -2.33
N PHE A 140 -8.19 4.97 -1.70
CA PHE A 140 -8.32 5.05 -0.25
C PHE A 140 -9.20 3.92 0.32
N ASP A 141 -10.30 3.58 -0.35
CA ASP A 141 -11.18 2.48 0.03
C ASP A 141 -10.54 1.12 -0.28
N LYS A 142 -9.71 1.06 -1.33
CA LYS A 142 -9.17 -0.19 -1.85
C LYS A 142 -8.10 -0.80 -0.94
N PHE A 143 -7.24 0.01 -0.32
CA PHE A 143 -6.18 -0.48 0.56
C PHE A 143 -6.71 -0.85 1.96
N GLN A 144 -7.89 -0.37 2.35
CA GLN A 144 -8.54 -0.67 3.65
C GLN A 144 -9.09 -2.10 3.68
N THR A 145 -8.22 -3.08 3.89
CA THR A 145 -8.58 -4.49 3.80
C THR A 145 -9.46 -4.96 4.96
N ARG A 146 -9.50 -4.25 6.09
CA ARG A 146 -10.40 -4.55 7.23
C ARG A 146 -11.79 -3.94 7.12
N HIS A 147 -11.89 -2.75 6.55
CA HIS A 147 -13.12 -1.94 6.52
C HIS A 147 -13.84 -1.99 5.15
N ARG A 148 -14.02 -3.20 4.61
CA ARG A 148 -14.45 -3.39 3.22
C ARG A 148 -15.90 -2.97 2.91
N GLU A 149 -16.80 -3.10 3.88
CA GLU A 149 -18.23 -2.79 3.67
C GLU A 149 -18.54 -1.33 4.01
N GLU A 150 -17.84 -0.78 4.98
CA GLU A 150 -17.97 0.60 5.44
C GLU A 150 -16.55 1.19 5.56
N PRO A 151 -15.96 1.65 4.43
CA PRO A 151 -14.64 2.24 4.44
C PRO A 151 -14.56 3.43 5.40
N ARG A 152 -13.42 3.57 6.07
CA ARG A 152 -13.12 4.66 7.02
C ARG A 152 -13.30 6.00 6.30
N ARG A 153 -13.85 6.99 7.00
CA ARG A 153 -13.95 8.39 6.55
C ARG A 153 -13.45 9.28 7.68
N PRO A 154 -12.13 9.39 7.85
CA PRO A 154 -11.61 10.05 9.02
C PRO A 154 -11.75 11.58 8.94
N PRO A 155 -11.81 12.27 10.09
CA PRO A 155 -11.68 13.72 10.11
C PRO A 155 -10.27 14.13 9.66
N CYS A 156 -10.14 15.36 9.20
CA CYS A 156 -8.86 15.96 8.82
C CYS A 156 -8.92 17.46 9.09
N ASP A 157 -9.26 17.85 10.33
CA ASP A 157 -9.50 19.24 10.71
C ASP A 157 -8.23 19.95 11.20
N ASN A 158 -7.24 19.18 11.67
CA ASN A 158 -5.98 19.67 12.21
C ASN A 158 -4.86 18.64 12.00
N LEU A 159 -3.61 19.00 12.30
CA LEU A 159 -2.47 18.10 12.10
C LEU A 159 -2.51 16.85 12.99
N LEU A 160 -3.17 16.89 14.15
CA LEU A 160 -3.29 15.67 14.97
C LEU A 160 -4.07 14.63 14.18
N ASP A 161 -5.21 15.02 13.61
CA ASP A 161 -6.02 14.13 12.76
C ASP A 161 -5.21 13.57 11.59
N VAL A 162 -4.37 14.40 10.95
CA VAL A 162 -3.48 13.96 9.85
C VAL A 162 -2.53 12.86 10.31
N PHE A 163 -1.80 13.06 11.42
CA PHE A 163 -0.84 12.06 11.90
C PHE A 163 -1.51 10.82 12.48
N GLU A 164 -2.70 10.95 13.06
CA GLU A 164 -3.50 9.79 13.47
C GLU A 164 -4.04 9.02 12.27
N ASN A 165 -4.38 9.69 11.18
CA ASN A 165 -4.80 9.05 9.94
C ASN A 165 -3.66 8.30 9.27
N ILE A 166 -2.47 8.88 9.21
CA ILE A 166 -1.27 8.22 8.71
C ILE A 166 -0.99 6.97 9.55
N ARG A 167 -0.95 7.10 10.89
CA ARG A 167 -0.82 5.96 11.81
C ARG A 167 -1.82 4.85 11.50
N ASP A 168 -3.10 5.20 11.33
CA ASP A 168 -4.15 4.21 11.10
C ASP A 168 -4.03 3.55 9.71
N ASP A 169 -3.53 4.28 8.71
CA ASP A 169 -3.19 3.74 7.39
C ASP A 169 -2.06 2.70 7.50
N GLU A 170 -0.99 2.99 8.23
CA GLU A 170 0.09 2.01 8.48
C GLU A 170 -0.42 0.74 9.12
N TYR A 171 -1.44 0.86 9.97
CA TYR A 171 -2.05 -0.30 10.60
C TYR A 171 -2.86 -1.14 9.60
N GLU A 172 -3.47 -0.55 8.57
CA GLU A 172 -4.04 -1.31 7.45
C GLU A 172 -2.95 -2.03 6.65
N HIS A 173 -1.82 -1.37 6.39
CA HIS A 173 -0.67 -1.99 5.71
C HIS A 173 -0.15 -3.21 6.47
N ILE A 174 0.07 -3.09 7.79
CA ILE A 174 0.45 -4.22 8.68
C ILE A 174 -0.48 -5.41 8.49
N VAL A 175 -1.80 -5.16 8.53
CA VAL A 175 -2.81 -6.22 8.42
C VAL A 175 -2.77 -6.89 7.05
N THR A 176 -2.64 -6.10 5.99
CA THR A 176 -2.55 -6.60 4.62
C THR A 176 -1.27 -7.40 4.41
N MET A 177 -0.11 -6.90 4.82
CA MET A 177 1.19 -7.58 4.69
C MET A 177 1.19 -8.91 5.45
N LYS A 178 0.65 -8.95 6.66
CA LYS A 178 0.53 -10.18 7.44
C LYS A 178 -0.38 -11.21 6.75
N ALA A 179 -1.53 -10.79 6.24
CA ALA A 179 -2.43 -11.68 5.51
C ALA A 179 -1.76 -12.25 4.25
N CYS A 180 -1.03 -11.41 3.50
CA CYS A 180 -0.28 -11.82 2.33
C CYS A 180 0.85 -12.80 2.67
N GLN A 181 1.61 -12.55 3.75
CA GLN A 181 2.64 -13.46 4.26
C GLN A 181 2.06 -14.83 4.60
N GLU A 182 1.00 -14.88 5.42
CA GLU A 182 0.39 -16.14 5.87
C GLU A 182 -0.18 -16.93 4.69
N TRP A 183 -0.81 -16.26 3.73
CA TRP A 183 -1.34 -16.90 2.53
C TRP A 183 -0.24 -17.49 1.65
N TRP A 184 0.84 -16.74 1.42
CA TRP A 184 1.94 -17.22 0.58
C TRP A 184 2.70 -18.39 1.22
N ALA A 185 2.68 -18.46 2.55
CA ALA A 185 3.21 -19.59 3.30
C ALA A 185 2.26 -20.80 3.37
N GLY A 186 1.05 -20.70 2.80
CA GLY A 186 0.02 -21.75 2.88
C GLY A 186 -0.59 -21.92 4.28
N ARG A 187 -0.47 -20.92 5.16
CA ARG A 187 -0.94 -20.96 6.57
C ARG A 187 -2.22 -20.16 6.80
N GLY A 188 -2.51 -19.18 5.94
CA GLY A 188 -3.62 -18.24 6.10
C GLY A 188 -4.66 -18.32 4.98
N PRO A 189 -5.84 -17.70 5.19
CA PRO A 189 -6.82 -17.51 4.14
C PRO A 189 -6.26 -16.57 3.05
N SER A 190 -6.86 -16.58 1.86
CA SER A 190 -6.50 -15.64 0.80
C SER A 190 -6.64 -14.18 1.29
N PRO A 191 -5.67 -13.29 1.04
CA PRO A 191 -5.81 -11.87 1.33
C PRO A 191 -6.88 -11.23 0.42
N ILE A 192 -7.16 -11.87 -0.71
CA ILE A 192 -8.21 -11.51 -1.66
C ILE A 192 -9.58 -11.94 -1.12
N PRO A 193 -10.62 -11.08 -1.14
CA PRO A 193 -11.97 -11.48 -0.76
C PRO A 193 -12.48 -12.69 -1.54
N ALA A 194 -13.18 -13.61 -0.86
CA ALA A 194 -13.80 -14.80 -1.45
C ALA A 194 -14.87 -14.51 -2.53
N ARG A 195 -15.16 -13.23 -2.82
CA ARG A 195 -16.14 -12.80 -3.83
C ARG A 195 -15.70 -13.10 -5.26
N THR A 196 -14.40 -13.36 -5.49
CA THR A 196 -13.91 -14.00 -6.71
C THR A 196 -14.31 -15.48 -6.69
N ARG A 197 -15.61 -15.72 -6.89
CA ARG A 197 -16.23 -17.03 -7.05
C ARG A 197 -15.38 -17.87 -8.00
N ASN A 198 -14.90 -19.02 -7.51
CA ASN A 198 -14.61 -20.24 -8.27
C ASN A 198 -14.30 -20.04 -9.78
N LEU A 199 -13.21 -19.33 -10.11
CA LEU A 199 -12.76 -19.09 -11.49
C LEU A 199 -12.52 -20.39 -12.27
N THR A 200 -12.33 -21.52 -11.59
CA THR A 200 -12.29 -22.87 -12.17
C THR A 200 -13.61 -23.32 -12.78
N LYS A 201 -14.76 -23.04 -12.14
CA LYS A 201 -16.10 -23.29 -12.72
C LYS A 201 -16.38 -22.35 -13.89
N ASP A 202 -15.90 -21.12 -13.80
CA ASP A 202 -16.02 -20.13 -14.88
C ASP A 202 -15.11 -20.48 -16.06
N ARG A 203 -13.94 -21.10 -15.85
CA ARG A 203 -13.02 -21.48 -16.94
C ARG A 203 -13.60 -22.49 -17.92
N GLU A 204 -14.32 -23.51 -17.45
CA GLU A 204 -14.99 -24.43 -18.37
C GLU A 204 -16.14 -23.76 -19.11
N ALA A 205 -16.87 -22.86 -18.43
CA ALA A 205 -17.91 -22.06 -19.07
C ALA A 205 -17.32 -21.11 -20.13
N TRP A 206 -16.17 -20.49 -19.85
CA TRP A 206 -15.45 -19.63 -20.79
C TRP A 206 -14.86 -20.41 -21.95
N LYS A 207 -14.37 -21.63 -21.72
CA LYS A 207 -13.93 -22.53 -22.80
C LYS A 207 -15.10 -22.90 -23.70
N ARG A 208 -16.23 -23.33 -23.13
CA ARG A 208 -17.45 -23.61 -23.89
C ARG A 208 -17.90 -22.40 -24.71
N TRP A 209 -17.97 -21.23 -24.08
CA TRP A 209 -18.31 -19.97 -24.76
C TRP A 209 -17.31 -19.61 -25.87
N ALA A 210 -16.01 -19.77 -25.63
CA ALA A 210 -14.97 -19.49 -26.62
C ALA A 210 -15.05 -20.47 -27.81
N ASP A 211 -15.27 -21.76 -27.54
CA ASP A 211 -15.46 -22.77 -28.57
C ASP A 211 -16.71 -22.47 -29.40
N ASP A 212 -17.82 -22.06 -28.77
CA ASP A 212 -19.04 -21.67 -29.46
C ASP A 212 -18.84 -20.39 -30.30
N MET A 213 -18.12 -19.39 -29.79
CA MET A 213 -17.79 -18.18 -30.55
C MET A 213 -16.88 -18.47 -31.75
N ASN A 214 -15.88 -19.34 -31.59
CA ASN A 214 -14.98 -19.72 -32.67
C ASN A 214 -15.73 -20.45 -33.79
N ARG A 215 -16.70 -21.32 -33.45
CA ARG A 215 -17.57 -21.97 -34.44
C ARG A 215 -18.49 -21.01 -35.19
N LEU A 216 -18.83 -19.86 -34.62
CA LEU A 216 -19.63 -18.82 -35.29
C LEU A 216 -18.79 -17.96 -36.25
N SER A 217 -17.46 -18.04 -36.16
CA SER A 217 -16.52 -17.29 -37.00
C SER A 217 -15.89 -18.11 -38.14
N GLU A 218 -16.23 -19.40 -38.25
CA GLU A 218 -15.94 -20.28 -39.39
C GLU A 218 -17.11 -20.29 -40.38
#